data_AF-A0A198A1E8-F1
#
_entry.id   AF-A0A198A1E8-F1
#
_cell.length_a   1.000
_cell.length_b   1.000
_cell.length_c   1.000
_cell.angle_alpha   90.00
_cell.angle_beta   90.00
_cell.angle_gamma   90.00
#
_symmetry.space_group_name_H-M   'P 1'
#
loop_
_entity.id
_entity.type
_entity.pdbx_description
1 polymer ?
#
loop_
_entity_poly.entity_id
_entity_poly.type
_entity_poly.pdbx_seq_one_letter_code
_entity_poly.pdbx_strand_id
1 'polypeptide(L)'
;MGKIAVFGFGRIGRQLLRAALQQNLFIPFSISDIKDEATLAALFEVDTNYKRWHEHVSAREGAIVIGDREIKYLNSAGELPNWGELGVELVIDCTGRAVTRPVAELHLERGAKRVLVSGPSKTLEDCDAVLLKGINLESFDPEKHKIISMASCTTNALAPVVKLVRENFGIQYGLFSTVHSYTNTQSLTDQPMKDRRDSWAAAENIIPSSSGAAKALKFIW
;
A
#
# COMPACT_ATOMS: atom_id res chain seq x y z
N MET A 1 -18.26 -6.89 -10.65
CA MET A 1 -17.10 -6.42 -9.86
C MET A 1 -16.17 -5.70 -10.83
N GLY A 2 -15.75 -4.46 -10.53
CA GLY A 2 -14.87 -3.70 -11.42
C GLY A 2 -13.48 -4.35 -11.55
N LYS A 3 -12.77 -4.09 -12.65
CA LYS A 3 -11.38 -4.57 -12.81
C LYS A 3 -10.48 -3.80 -11.83
N ILE A 4 -9.76 -4.55 -10.99
CA ILE A 4 -8.82 -4.01 -10.00
C ILE A 4 -7.40 -4.20 -10.52
N ALA A 5 -6.59 -3.13 -10.51
CA ALA A 5 -5.16 -3.19 -10.80
C ALA A 5 -4.34 -2.99 -9.52
N VAL A 6 -3.21 -3.69 -9.41
CA VAL A 6 -2.21 -3.47 -8.35
C VAL A 6 -1.02 -2.76 -8.99
N PHE A 7 -0.71 -1.56 -8.49
CA PHE A 7 0.41 -0.75 -9.00
C PHE A 7 1.53 -0.69 -7.96
N GLY A 8 2.69 -1.25 -8.29
CA GLY A 8 3.79 -1.49 -7.36
C GLY A 8 3.71 -2.88 -6.72
N PHE A 9 4.59 -3.79 -7.12
CA PHE A 9 4.64 -5.17 -6.64
C PHE A 9 5.78 -5.41 -5.66
N GLY A 10 6.00 -4.42 -4.80
CA GLY A 10 6.90 -4.46 -3.65
C GLY A 10 6.34 -5.26 -2.47
N ARG A 11 6.84 -4.97 -1.26
CA ARG A 11 6.43 -5.64 -0.02
C ARG A 11 4.90 -5.63 0.18
N ILE A 12 4.25 -4.50 0.00
CA ILE A 12 2.80 -4.38 0.22
C ILE A 12 2.00 -5.03 -0.92
N GLY A 13 2.35 -4.75 -2.19
CA GLY A 13 1.64 -5.31 -3.34
C GLY A 13 1.64 -6.85 -3.39
N ARG A 14 2.76 -7.49 -3.06
CA ARG A 14 2.83 -8.96 -2.98
C ARG A 14 1.99 -9.52 -1.84
N GLN A 15 2.02 -8.90 -0.67
CA GLN A 15 1.24 -9.35 0.48
C GLN A 15 -0.26 -9.10 0.30
N LEU A 16 -0.63 -8.01 -0.37
CA LEU A 16 -1.99 -7.75 -0.81
C LEU A 16 -2.50 -8.89 -1.71
N LEU A 17 -1.74 -9.29 -2.72
CA LEU A 17 -2.13 -10.38 -3.60
C LEU A 17 -2.24 -11.71 -2.84
N ARG A 18 -1.26 -12.03 -1.97
CA ARG A 18 -1.34 -13.23 -1.12
C ARG A 18 -2.62 -13.25 -0.28
N ALA A 19 -2.92 -12.15 0.41
CA ALA A 19 -4.12 -12.03 1.24
C ALA A 19 -5.40 -12.13 0.39
N ALA A 20 -5.43 -11.50 -0.78
CA ALA A 20 -6.57 -11.53 -1.69
C ALA A 20 -6.87 -12.94 -2.18
N LEU A 21 -5.84 -13.72 -2.54
CA LEU A 21 -5.99 -15.11 -2.98
C LEU A 21 -6.37 -16.04 -1.82
N GLN A 22 -5.71 -15.94 -0.66
CA GLN A 22 -6.01 -16.79 0.51
C GLN A 22 -7.44 -16.62 1.02
N GLN A 23 -7.98 -15.41 0.93
CA GLN A 23 -9.32 -15.08 1.42
C GLN A 23 -10.38 -15.08 0.30
N ASN A 24 -10.02 -15.50 -0.92
CA ASN A 24 -10.91 -15.48 -2.08
C ASN A 24 -11.60 -14.12 -2.32
N LEU A 25 -10.87 -13.01 -2.10
CA LEU A 25 -11.42 -11.66 -2.18
C LEU A 25 -11.46 -11.15 -3.62
N PHE A 26 -10.33 -11.25 -4.33
CA PHE A 26 -10.22 -10.86 -5.73
C PHE A 26 -8.95 -11.43 -6.37
N ILE A 27 -8.93 -11.45 -7.71
CA ILE A 27 -7.73 -11.63 -8.52
C ILE A 27 -7.55 -10.31 -9.28
N PRO A 28 -6.39 -9.65 -9.22
CA PRO A 28 -6.18 -8.42 -9.95
C PRO A 28 -6.24 -8.68 -11.45
N PHE A 29 -6.84 -7.74 -12.18
CA PHE A 29 -6.81 -7.74 -13.64
C PHE A 29 -5.38 -7.56 -14.15
N SER A 30 -4.61 -6.70 -13.50
CA SER A 30 -3.20 -6.48 -13.82
C SER A 30 -2.34 -6.16 -12.61
N ILE A 31 -1.07 -6.50 -12.71
CA ILE A 31 0.02 -6.05 -11.83
C ILE A 31 0.94 -5.16 -12.65
N SER A 32 1.40 -4.07 -12.06
CA SER A 32 2.38 -3.18 -12.70
C SER A 32 3.55 -2.89 -11.78
N ASP A 33 4.75 -2.87 -12.34
CA ASP A 33 5.98 -2.49 -11.65
C ASP A 33 7.03 -2.03 -12.66
N ILE A 34 8.22 -1.67 -12.18
CA ILE A 34 9.37 -1.23 -12.98
C ILE A 34 10.45 -2.33 -13.10
N LYS A 35 10.23 -3.48 -12.46
CA LYS A 35 11.15 -4.64 -12.47
C LYS A 35 10.68 -5.71 -13.46
N ASP A 36 11.49 -6.73 -13.69
CA ASP A 36 11.13 -7.83 -14.59
C ASP A 36 10.19 -8.85 -13.93
N GLU A 37 9.35 -9.49 -14.74
CA GLU A 37 8.33 -10.43 -14.33
C GLU A 37 8.90 -11.64 -13.59
N ALA A 38 10.05 -12.15 -14.05
CA ALA A 38 10.68 -13.34 -13.48
C ALA A 38 11.15 -13.08 -12.04
N THR A 39 11.80 -11.94 -11.79
CA THR A 39 12.21 -11.52 -10.44
C THR A 39 11.00 -11.32 -9.53
N LEU A 40 9.96 -10.66 -10.04
CA LEU A 40 8.73 -10.40 -9.29
C LEU A 40 7.96 -11.69 -8.94
N ALA A 41 7.90 -12.64 -9.87
CA ALA A 41 7.33 -13.97 -9.66
C ALA A 41 8.12 -14.75 -8.59
N ALA A 42 9.46 -14.76 -8.66
CA ALA A 42 10.31 -15.41 -7.66
C ALA A 42 10.14 -14.79 -6.26
N LEU A 43 10.07 -13.45 -6.17
CA LEU A 43 9.82 -12.73 -4.90
C LEU A 43 8.39 -12.93 -4.36
N PHE A 44 7.43 -13.26 -5.22
CA PHE A 44 6.09 -13.66 -4.80
C PHE A 44 6.06 -15.11 -4.34
N GLU A 45 6.77 -16.01 -5.02
CA GLU A 45 6.87 -17.42 -4.64
C GLU A 45 7.51 -17.56 -3.27
N VAL A 46 8.64 -16.90 -3.02
CA VAL A 46 9.40 -17.06 -1.76
C VAL A 46 9.50 -15.72 -1.02
N ASP A 47 8.82 -15.61 0.11
CA ASP A 47 8.92 -14.46 1.03
C ASP A 47 9.59 -14.89 2.33
N THR A 48 10.63 -14.18 2.76
CA THR A 48 11.39 -14.51 3.98
C THR A 48 10.51 -14.56 5.24
N ASN A 49 9.55 -13.64 5.34
CA ASN A 49 8.70 -13.49 6.53
C ASN A 49 7.44 -14.36 6.44
N TYR A 50 6.87 -14.48 5.26
CA TYR A 50 5.58 -15.17 5.03
C TYR A 50 5.71 -16.51 4.31
N LYS A 51 6.94 -17.03 4.20
CA LYS A 51 7.28 -18.33 3.64
C LYS A 51 6.91 -18.46 2.16
N ARG A 52 7.13 -19.66 1.64
CA ARG A 52 6.84 -20.00 0.26
C ARG A 52 5.33 -20.05 0.01
N TRP A 53 4.89 -19.51 -1.13
CA TRP A 53 3.53 -19.67 -1.61
C TRP A 53 3.30 -21.13 -2.04
N HIS A 54 2.11 -21.67 -1.76
CA HIS A 54 1.86 -23.11 -1.86
C HIS A 54 1.61 -23.58 -3.31
N GLU A 55 1.16 -22.71 -4.20
CA GLU A 55 0.99 -23.01 -5.63
C GLU A 55 2.25 -22.71 -6.41
N HIS A 56 2.40 -23.35 -7.57
CA HIS A 56 3.46 -23.03 -8.50
C HIS A 56 3.35 -21.58 -8.99
N VAL A 57 4.48 -20.87 -9.05
CA VAL A 57 4.56 -19.48 -9.51
C VAL A 57 5.59 -19.40 -10.63
N SER A 58 5.24 -18.74 -11.72
CA SER A 58 6.13 -18.51 -12.84
C SER A 58 5.83 -17.18 -13.53
N ALA A 59 6.67 -16.81 -14.49
CA ALA A 59 6.51 -15.63 -15.31
C ALA A 59 6.60 -16.00 -16.79
N ARG A 60 5.91 -15.22 -17.62
CA ARG A 60 6.03 -15.22 -19.08
C ARG A 60 5.92 -13.79 -19.56
N GLU A 61 6.19 -13.56 -20.85
CA GLU A 61 6.10 -12.22 -21.43
C GLU A 61 4.72 -11.60 -21.16
N GLY A 62 4.69 -10.49 -20.42
CA GLY A 62 3.46 -9.76 -20.10
C GLY A 62 2.52 -10.45 -19.11
N ALA A 63 2.97 -11.47 -18.35
CA ALA A 63 2.14 -12.08 -17.30
C ALA A 63 2.92 -12.74 -16.16
N ILE A 64 2.32 -12.72 -14.96
CA ILE A 64 2.71 -13.53 -13.80
C ILE A 64 1.67 -14.64 -13.64
N VAL A 65 2.12 -15.89 -13.51
CA VAL A 65 1.25 -17.08 -13.39
C VAL A 65 1.36 -17.62 -11.96
N ILE A 66 0.22 -17.83 -11.30
CA ILE A 66 0.11 -18.38 -9.94
C ILE A 66 -0.93 -19.51 -9.95
N GLY A 67 -0.49 -20.76 -9.87
CA GLY A 67 -1.34 -21.91 -10.13
C GLY A 67 -1.92 -21.81 -11.55
N ASP A 68 -3.24 -21.92 -11.68
CA ASP A 68 -3.94 -21.79 -12.96
C ASP A 68 -4.33 -20.34 -13.31
N ARG A 69 -3.91 -19.37 -12.48
CA ARG A 69 -4.27 -17.96 -12.66
C ARG A 69 -3.16 -17.22 -13.38
N GLU A 70 -3.50 -16.73 -14.55
CA GLU A 70 -2.65 -15.82 -15.30
C GLU A 70 -3.06 -14.37 -15.05
N ILE A 71 -2.12 -13.57 -14.56
CA ILE A 71 -2.34 -12.17 -14.23
C ILE A 71 -1.51 -11.33 -15.19
N LYS A 72 -2.17 -10.42 -15.92
CA LYS A 72 -1.51 -9.51 -16.85
C LYS A 72 -0.46 -8.67 -16.11
N TYR A 73 0.76 -8.66 -16.63
CA TYR A 73 1.82 -7.80 -16.17
C TYR A 73 1.99 -6.61 -17.11
N LEU A 74 2.19 -5.42 -16.55
CA LEU A 74 2.43 -4.20 -17.29
C LEU A 74 3.69 -3.53 -16.76
N ASN A 75 4.73 -3.49 -17.57
CA ASN A 75 5.93 -2.73 -17.24
C ASN A 75 5.61 -1.23 -17.28
N SER A 76 5.83 -0.53 -16.16
CA SER A 76 5.54 0.90 -16.00
C SER A 76 6.80 1.73 -15.73
N ALA A 77 7.95 1.32 -16.27
CA ALA A 77 9.20 2.06 -16.12
C ALA A 77 9.18 3.43 -16.82
N GLY A 78 8.35 3.59 -17.87
CA GLY A 78 8.17 4.85 -18.60
C GLY A 78 7.00 5.68 -18.09
N GLU A 79 5.78 5.20 -18.33
CA GLU A 79 4.54 5.87 -17.93
C GLU A 79 3.56 4.94 -17.22
N LEU A 80 2.57 5.53 -16.54
CA LEU A 80 1.45 4.77 -16.00
C LEU A 80 0.66 4.11 -17.13
N PRO A 81 0.18 2.87 -17.00
CA PRO A 81 -0.73 2.29 -17.98
C PRO A 81 -1.99 3.11 -18.22
N ASN A 82 -2.57 3.02 -19.41
CA ASN A 82 -3.87 3.62 -19.72
C ASN A 82 -4.98 2.74 -19.12
N TRP A 83 -5.42 3.07 -17.91
CA TRP A 83 -6.45 2.34 -17.18
C TRP A 83 -7.80 2.36 -17.89
N GLY A 84 -8.13 3.45 -18.56
CA GLY A 84 -9.37 3.60 -19.33
C GLY A 84 -9.49 2.58 -20.45
N GLU A 85 -8.45 2.43 -21.27
CA GLU A 85 -8.38 1.42 -22.34
C GLU A 85 -8.44 -0.02 -21.80
N LEU A 86 -7.87 -0.26 -20.62
CA LEU A 86 -7.87 -1.55 -19.96
C LEU A 86 -9.20 -1.86 -19.23
N GLY A 87 -10.07 -0.84 -19.07
CA GLY A 87 -11.31 -0.90 -18.30
C GLY A 87 -11.09 -1.06 -16.79
N VAL A 88 -9.92 -0.64 -16.28
CA VAL A 88 -9.59 -0.69 -14.85
C VAL A 88 -10.38 0.38 -14.10
N GLU A 89 -11.12 -0.04 -13.08
CA GLU A 89 -11.95 0.87 -12.28
C GLU A 89 -11.27 1.28 -10.98
N LEU A 90 -10.49 0.38 -10.39
CA LEU A 90 -9.81 0.59 -9.12
C LEU A 90 -8.32 0.31 -9.28
N VAL A 91 -7.48 1.27 -8.93
CA VAL A 91 -6.04 1.04 -8.77
C VAL A 91 -5.73 0.99 -7.27
N ILE A 92 -4.98 -0.02 -6.84
CA ILE A 92 -4.38 -0.08 -5.51
C ILE A 92 -2.89 0.24 -5.66
N ASP A 93 -2.51 1.48 -5.36
CA ASP A 93 -1.13 1.94 -5.42
C ASP A 93 -0.38 1.52 -4.14
N CYS A 94 0.62 0.66 -4.35
CA CYS A 94 1.50 0.09 -3.36
C CYS A 94 2.96 0.53 -3.54
N THR A 95 3.20 1.61 -4.30
CA THR A 95 4.55 2.10 -4.61
C THR A 95 5.17 2.93 -3.48
N GLY A 96 4.31 3.49 -2.61
CA GLY A 96 4.70 4.49 -1.61
C GLY A 96 4.96 5.88 -2.17
N ARG A 97 4.73 6.10 -3.48
CA ARG A 97 4.91 7.40 -4.16
C ARG A 97 3.61 8.18 -4.29
N ALA A 98 2.47 7.50 -4.45
CA ALA A 98 1.14 8.11 -4.53
C ALA A 98 0.61 8.67 -3.20
N VAL A 99 1.49 9.07 -2.28
CA VAL A 99 1.16 9.66 -0.97
C VAL A 99 0.89 11.16 -1.04
N THR A 100 0.95 11.74 -2.25
CA THR A 100 0.53 13.10 -2.55
C THR A 100 -0.53 13.11 -3.64
N ARG A 101 -1.47 14.05 -3.60
CA ARG A 101 -2.56 14.15 -4.57
C ARG A 101 -2.06 14.23 -6.03
N PRO A 102 -1.09 15.08 -6.38
CA PRO A 102 -0.62 15.18 -7.77
C PRO A 102 -0.09 13.87 -8.35
N VAL A 103 0.44 12.96 -7.51
CA VAL A 103 0.93 11.66 -7.98
C VAL A 103 -0.22 10.67 -8.10
N ALA A 104 -1.15 10.65 -7.13
CA ALA A 104 -2.30 9.76 -7.14
C ALA A 104 -3.30 10.11 -8.26
N GLU A 105 -3.48 11.40 -8.57
CA GLU A 105 -4.39 11.90 -9.62
C GLU A 105 -4.01 11.41 -11.02
N LEU A 106 -2.73 11.15 -11.28
CA LEU A 106 -2.28 10.59 -12.56
C LEU A 106 -2.97 9.26 -12.89
N HIS A 107 -3.35 8.45 -11.89
CA HIS A 107 -4.15 7.24 -12.15
C HIS A 107 -5.58 7.57 -12.59
N LEU A 108 -6.19 8.61 -12.03
CA LEU A 108 -7.53 9.05 -12.45
C LEU A 108 -7.50 9.64 -13.85
N GLU A 109 -6.49 10.46 -14.16
CA GLU A 109 -6.25 11.03 -15.49
C GLU A 109 -6.03 9.95 -16.55
N ARG A 110 -5.38 8.83 -16.17
CA ARG A 110 -5.22 7.65 -17.03
C ARG A 110 -6.47 6.76 -17.10
N GLY A 111 -7.59 7.19 -16.52
CA GLY A 111 -8.91 6.58 -16.72
C GLY A 111 -9.36 5.63 -15.61
N ALA A 112 -8.63 5.49 -14.50
CA ALA A 112 -9.13 4.76 -13.34
C ALA A 112 -10.27 5.56 -12.69
N LYS A 113 -11.29 4.87 -12.15
CA LYS A 113 -12.39 5.55 -11.45
C LYS A 113 -12.01 5.93 -10.03
N ARG A 114 -11.15 5.14 -9.37
CA ARG A 114 -10.67 5.35 -7.99
C ARG A 114 -9.26 4.81 -7.77
N VAL A 115 -8.60 5.34 -6.73
CA VAL A 115 -7.27 4.96 -6.28
C VAL A 115 -7.29 4.69 -4.78
N LEU A 116 -6.84 3.50 -4.36
CA LEU A 116 -6.49 3.21 -2.96
C LEU A 116 -4.99 3.35 -2.80
N VAL A 117 -4.56 4.21 -1.87
CA VAL A 117 -3.14 4.45 -1.60
C VAL A 117 -2.74 3.68 -0.35
N SER A 118 -1.75 2.78 -0.48
CA SER A 118 -1.28 1.92 0.62
C SER A 118 -0.33 2.61 1.61
N GLY A 119 -0.34 3.93 1.66
CA GLY A 119 0.51 4.74 2.51
C GLY A 119 -0.21 5.98 3.01
N PRO A 120 0.31 6.61 4.08
CA PRO A 120 -0.28 7.81 4.65
C PRO A 120 -0.06 9.00 3.72
N SER A 121 -1.14 9.71 3.41
CA SER A 121 -1.11 11.04 2.79
C SER A 121 -0.19 11.99 3.56
N LYS A 122 0.51 12.90 2.86
CA LYS A 122 1.37 13.90 3.53
C LYS A 122 0.54 14.98 4.22
N THR A 123 -0.55 15.39 3.60
CA THR A 123 -1.55 16.33 4.14
C THR A 123 -2.96 15.78 3.98
N LEU A 124 -3.96 16.48 4.52
CA LEU A 124 -5.37 16.14 4.29
C LEU A 124 -5.82 16.37 2.85
N GLU A 125 -5.22 17.35 2.19
CA GLU A 125 -5.56 17.70 0.82
C GLU A 125 -5.07 16.63 -0.15
N ASP A 126 -4.16 15.75 0.24
CA ASP A 126 -3.59 14.71 -0.62
C ASP A 126 -4.54 13.53 -0.92
N CYS A 127 -5.68 13.44 -0.23
CA CYS A 127 -6.69 12.40 -0.45
C CYS A 127 -8.09 12.94 -0.19
N ASP A 128 -9.12 12.28 -0.71
CA ASP A 128 -10.52 12.65 -0.45
C ASP A 128 -11.02 12.08 0.89
N ALA A 129 -10.47 10.92 1.30
CA ALA A 129 -10.80 10.29 2.57
C ALA A 129 -9.64 9.43 3.09
N VAL A 130 -9.55 9.33 4.42
CA VAL A 130 -8.71 8.35 5.12
C VAL A 130 -9.64 7.29 5.71
N LEU A 131 -9.63 6.08 5.14
CA LEU A 131 -10.59 5.03 5.48
C LEU A 131 -9.91 3.79 6.04
N LEU A 132 -10.35 3.36 7.22
CA LEU A 132 -9.86 2.17 7.91
C LEU A 132 -11.02 1.20 8.17
N LYS A 133 -10.82 -0.07 7.80
CA LYS A 133 -11.80 -1.14 8.04
C LYS A 133 -12.04 -1.31 9.54
N GLY A 134 -13.31 -1.35 9.93
CA GLY A 134 -13.73 -1.49 11.33
C GLY A 134 -13.62 -0.22 12.18
N ILE A 135 -13.30 0.92 11.56
CA ILE A 135 -13.08 2.20 12.24
C ILE A 135 -14.06 3.26 11.74
N ASN A 136 -14.04 3.54 10.43
CA ASN A 136 -14.84 4.59 9.79
C ASN A 136 -15.20 4.27 8.32
N LEU A 137 -15.19 2.99 7.93
CA LEU A 137 -15.39 2.59 6.53
C LEU A 137 -16.80 2.93 6.01
N GLU A 138 -17.78 3.02 6.90
CA GLU A 138 -19.15 3.44 6.65
C GLU A 138 -19.27 4.88 6.13
N SER A 139 -18.24 5.70 6.31
CA SER A 139 -18.19 7.07 5.77
C SER A 139 -17.86 7.14 4.28
N PHE A 140 -17.60 5.99 3.63
CA PHE A 140 -17.27 5.95 2.21
C PHE A 140 -18.41 6.48 1.33
N ASP A 141 -18.15 7.56 0.60
CA ASP A 141 -19.04 8.15 -0.40
C ASP A 141 -18.45 7.90 -1.81
N PRO A 142 -19.02 7.01 -2.64
CA PRO A 142 -18.47 6.67 -3.95
C PRO A 142 -18.50 7.82 -4.96
N GLU A 143 -19.34 8.84 -4.74
CA GLU A 143 -19.44 10.02 -5.59
C GLU A 143 -18.34 11.02 -5.27
N LYS A 144 -17.99 11.17 -3.98
CA LYS A 144 -16.96 12.12 -3.52
C LYS A 144 -15.57 11.53 -3.42
N HIS A 145 -15.44 10.28 -2.96
CA HIS A 145 -14.15 9.69 -2.63
C HIS A 145 -13.58 8.93 -3.83
N LYS A 146 -12.61 9.55 -4.51
CA LYS A 146 -11.88 8.99 -5.64
C LYS A 146 -10.46 8.56 -5.25
N ILE A 147 -9.77 9.32 -4.41
CA ILE A 147 -8.45 9.03 -3.86
C ILE A 147 -8.58 8.75 -2.38
N ILE A 148 -8.34 7.50 -1.97
CA ILE A 148 -8.55 7.04 -0.60
C ILE A 148 -7.21 6.61 -0.02
N SER A 149 -6.80 7.23 1.07
CA SER A 149 -5.65 6.77 1.84
C SER A 149 -6.06 5.66 2.79
N MET A 150 -5.34 4.55 2.78
CA MET A 150 -5.48 3.47 3.76
C MET A 150 -4.62 3.72 5.02
N ALA A 151 -4.13 4.96 5.18
CA ALA A 151 -3.23 5.40 6.22
C ALA A 151 -1.94 4.56 6.31
N SER A 152 -1.31 4.53 7.49
CA SER A 152 -0.11 3.73 7.76
C SER A 152 -0.44 2.46 8.55
N CYS A 153 0.49 1.49 8.56
CA CYS A 153 0.44 0.32 9.43
C CYS A 153 0.22 0.71 10.91
N THR A 154 0.97 1.70 11.40
CA THR A 154 0.86 2.20 12.77
C THR A 154 -0.48 2.87 13.04
N THR A 155 -1.05 3.60 12.06
CA THR A 155 -2.41 4.16 12.19
C THR A 155 -3.44 3.06 12.35
N ASN A 156 -3.36 2.00 11.54
CA ASN A 156 -4.28 0.86 11.61
C ASN A 156 -4.16 0.11 12.94
N ALA A 157 -2.95 -0.02 13.50
CA ALA A 157 -2.74 -0.64 14.80
C ALA A 157 -3.30 0.21 15.96
N LEU A 158 -3.16 1.54 15.90
CA LEU A 158 -3.52 2.43 17.00
C LEU A 158 -5.00 2.85 16.99
N ALA A 159 -5.63 2.93 15.82
CA ALA A 159 -7.00 3.43 15.67
C ALA A 159 -8.06 2.67 16.51
N PRO A 160 -8.07 1.32 16.59
CA PRO A 160 -9.06 0.60 17.41
C PRO A 160 -8.96 0.94 18.89
N VAL A 161 -7.74 1.05 19.42
CA VAL A 161 -7.49 1.40 20.83
C VAL A 161 -7.99 2.83 21.10
N VAL A 162 -7.67 3.77 20.21
CA VAL A 162 -8.12 5.16 20.33
C VAL A 162 -9.65 5.28 20.23
N LYS A 163 -10.30 4.52 19.33
CA LYS A 163 -11.76 4.47 19.20
C LYS A 163 -12.40 4.09 20.52
N LEU A 164 -11.99 2.95 21.07
CA LEU A 164 -12.54 2.39 22.30
C LEU A 164 -12.37 3.37 23.46
N VAL A 165 -11.17 3.93 23.64
CA VAL A 165 -10.93 4.85 24.76
C VAL A 165 -11.75 6.12 24.60
N ARG A 166 -11.80 6.71 23.40
CA ARG A 166 -12.56 7.94 23.18
C ARG A 166 -14.06 7.75 23.40
N GLU A 167 -14.64 6.68 22.87
CA GLU A 167 -16.10 6.45 22.92
C GLU A 167 -16.59 6.10 24.32
N ASN A 168 -15.75 5.47 25.15
CA ASN A 168 -16.17 5.00 26.48
C ASN A 168 -15.70 5.90 27.62
N PHE A 169 -14.57 6.61 27.46
CA PHE A 169 -13.91 7.32 28.56
C PHE A 169 -13.51 8.76 28.22
N GLY A 170 -13.45 9.11 26.93
CA GLY A 170 -12.88 10.37 26.47
C GLY A 170 -11.34 10.41 26.52
N ILE A 171 -10.74 11.34 25.79
CA ILE A 171 -9.27 11.54 25.76
C ILE A 171 -8.99 13.03 25.93
N GLN A 172 -8.27 13.41 27.00
CA GLN A 172 -7.82 14.79 27.20
C GLN A 172 -6.49 15.06 26.49
N TYR A 173 -5.53 14.16 26.63
CA TYR A 173 -4.23 14.20 25.97
C TYR A 173 -3.69 12.78 25.78
N GLY A 174 -2.75 12.61 24.84
CA GLY A 174 -2.14 11.32 24.57
C GLY A 174 -0.78 11.48 23.90
N LEU A 175 0.16 10.65 24.32
CA LEU A 175 1.45 10.43 23.66
C LEU A 175 1.50 8.96 23.28
N PHE A 176 2.07 8.65 22.12
CA PHE A 176 2.35 7.27 21.74
C PHE A 176 3.79 7.14 21.26
N SER A 177 4.35 5.96 21.47
CA SER A 177 5.61 5.53 20.85
C SER A 177 5.37 4.16 20.24
N THR A 178 6.04 3.86 19.14
CA THR A 178 5.99 2.55 18.49
C THR A 178 7.42 2.03 18.34
N VAL A 179 7.63 0.77 18.73
CA VAL A 179 8.81 0.01 18.31
C VAL A 179 8.43 -0.68 17.02
N HIS A 180 9.07 -0.29 15.91
CA HIS A 180 8.67 -0.69 14.57
C HIS A 180 9.80 -1.48 13.89
N SER A 181 9.48 -2.56 13.17
CA SER A 181 10.45 -3.29 12.36
C SER A 181 11.04 -2.39 11.28
N TYR A 182 12.29 -2.65 10.85
CA TYR A 182 12.87 -1.86 9.76
C TYR A 182 12.12 -2.07 8.44
N THR A 183 12.21 -1.11 7.53
CA THR A 183 11.53 -1.13 6.23
C THR A 183 12.47 -0.77 5.08
N ASN A 184 12.00 -0.90 3.84
CA ASN A 184 12.78 -0.60 2.64
C ASN A 184 13.20 0.87 2.51
N THR A 185 12.70 1.78 3.35
CA THR A 185 13.13 3.18 3.36
C THR A 185 14.41 3.40 4.17
N GLN A 186 14.87 2.38 4.91
CA GLN A 186 16.09 2.43 5.70
C GLN A 186 17.22 1.68 4.98
N SER A 187 18.45 1.98 5.37
CA SER A 187 19.62 1.36 4.76
C SER A 187 19.97 -0.01 5.33
N LEU A 188 20.45 -0.92 4.49
CA LEU A 188 21.02 -2.19 4.94
C LEU A 188 22.41 -2.01 5.58
N THR A 189 23.26 -1.18 4.98
CA THR A 189 24.61 -0.85 5.45
C THR A 189 24.74 0.66 5.66
N ASP A 190 25.75 1.13 6.38
CA ASP A 190 25.92 2.58 6.54
C ASP A 190 26.08 3.28 5.17
N GLN A 191 25.15 4.17 4.82
CA GLN A 191 25.17 4.91 3.54
C GLN A 191 24.41 6.25 3.63
N PRO A 192 24.74 7.26 2.80
CA PRO A 192 24.02 8.52 2.80
C PRO A 192 22.53 8.35 2.43
N MET A 193 21.63 8.71 3.35
CA MET A 193 20.18 8.73 3.14
C MET A 193 19.62 10.15 3.28
N LYS A 194 18.37 10.35 2.84
CA LYS A 194 17.70 11.67 2.93
C LYS A 194 17.52 12.13 4.37
N ASP A 195 17.00 11.26 5.24
CA ASP A 195 17.07 11.48 6.68
C ASP A 195 18.40 10.92 7.17
N ARG A 196 19.17 11.75 7.89
CA ARG A 196 20.45 11.33 8.43
C ARG A 196 20.29 10.04 9.24
N ARG A 197 19.26 9.91 10.08
CA ARG A 197 19.03 8.76 10.97
C ARG A 197 18.82 7.44 10.24
N ASP A 198 18.32 7.48 9.01
CA ASP A 198 18.16 6.28 8.19
C ASP A 198 19.47 5.84 7.51
N SER A 199 20.56 6.61 7.68
CA SER A 199 21.88 6.32 7.11
C SER A 199 22.61 5.17 7.81
N TRP A 200 22.21 4.79 9.01
CA TRP A 200 22.85 3.72 9.79
C TRP A 200 22.23 2.36 9.45
N ALA A 201 23.04 1.30 9.52
CA ALA A 201 22.64 -0.08 9.23
C ALA A 201 21.40 -0.49 10.05
N ALA A 202 20.27 -0.68 9.38
CA ALA A 202 18.96 -0.81 10.01
C ALA A 202 18.77 -2.08 10.84
N ALA A 203 19.53 -3.14 10.54
CA ALA A 203 19.47 -4.40 11.27
C ALA A 203 20.30 -4.40 12.57
N GLU A 204 21.16 -3.39 12.76
CA GLU A 204 22.14 -3.33 13.87
C GLU A 204 21.90 -2.14 14.81
N ASN A 205 20.83 -1.35 14.58
CA ASN A 205 20.60 -0.10 15.29
C ASN A 205 19.15 0.08 15.75
N ILE A 206 18.97 0.76 16.89
CA ILE A 206 17.72 1.40 17.26
C ILE A 206 17.71 2.79 16.62
N ILE A 207 16.82 3.01 15.65
CA ILE A 207 16.76 4.26 14.87
C ILE A 207 15.53 5.08 15.29
N PRO A 208 15.71 6.23 15.98
CA PRO A 208 14.58 7.10 16.31
C PRO A 208 14.02 7.76 15.05
N SER A 209 12.77 7.48 14.70
CA SER A 209 12.12 8.05 13.51
C SER A 209 10.79 8.72 13.84
N SER A 210 10.37 9.64 12.99
CA SER A 210 9.06 10.29 13.11
C SER A 210 7.97 9.40 12.50
N SER A 211 6.82 9.32 13.17
CA SER A 211 5.66 8.58 12.67
C SER A 211 4.51 9.54 12.35
N GLY A 212 3.92 9.39 11.16
CA GLY A 212 2.74 10.14 10.74
C GLY A 212 1.43 9.68 11.40
N ALA A 213 1.45 8.61 12.18
CA ALA A 213 0.23 7.96 12.67
C ALA A 213 -0.65 8.85 13.56
N ALA A 214 -0.05 9.63 14.47
CA ALA A 214 -0.82 10.56 15.30
C ALA A 214 -1.50 11.67 14.50
N LYS A 215 -0.87 12.14 13.39
CA LYS A 215 -1.51 13.11 12.50
C LYS A 215 -2.69 12.46 11.78
N ALA A 216 -2.50 11.26 11.24
CA ALA A 216 -3.54 10.52 10.53
C ALA A 216 -4.77 10.23 11.41
N LEU A 217 -4.58 9.99 12.72
CA LEU A 217 -5.68 9.77 13.66
C LEU A 217 -6.61 10.98 13.82
N LYS A 218 -6.12 12.20 13.60
CA LYS A 218 -6.97 13.40 13.62
C LYS A 218 -7.98 13.45 12.46
N PHE A 219 -7.80 12.60 11.45
CA PHE A 219 -8.57 12.63 10.21
C PHE A 219 -9.61 11.50 10.15
N ILE A 220 -9.59 10.61 11.13
CA ILE A 220 -10.43 9.40 11.17
C ILE A 220 -11.75 9.67 11.91
N TRP A 221 -11.83 10.76 12.69
CA TRP A 221 -12.86 11.03 13.68
C TRP A 221 -13.37 12.46 13.64
#